data_AF-A0A9P6KDS2-F1
#
_entry.id   AF-A0A9P6KDS2-F1
#
_cell.length_a   1.000
_cell.length_b   1.000
_cell.length_c   1.000
_cell.angle_alpha   90.00
_cell.angle_beta   90.00
_cell.angle_gamma   90.00
#
_symmetry.space_group_name_H-M   'P 1'
#
loop_
_entity.id
_entity.type
_entity.pdbx_description
1 polymer ?
#
loop_
_entity_poly.entity_id
_entity_poly.type
_entity_poly.pdbx_seq_one_letter_code
_entity_poly.pdbx_strand_id
1 'polypeptide(L)'
;APVASTKSRRSRTLTCGQKWTPEIDQQIIELRANNRTWEYISLATGRSTTACSDRFYTALDPTLRDWTPAMFTRLNQMVEEGKSWKFISESLGKRSITCQHQWRKLGNGTNLAQGLSWTGARLKWTRDEIDQFWKAWLECGGKDWREISKGVRTRNSRECRENFKALVLNAVQEAPGWVKVESVNYVSGTNRTAKAKLKAQLEEKAILGKFGSLGASNSSFLEAHPWTEKEHALLLKAVENHGLFSAWDKIRDEVKPGLPEDAVQSEYYKMTGMGDESNDDEQDKEDEDEIRLTKKRNKVSNEVMNFEWSGQEVDQLKAILSRYSHLPIWKEEAEKSGITTNTSTTESEFSNLFKRKSDEDISESEDGIEVAENHETSISSSNNTSSGEGDNEQNSEPNSESNPWTKLRLFRLKRLVRQQQRQRKLTGGTIDWPWVAEHIGPGFDENMCISQWQSIPAKPTNALPSEPRGWDVSDIKALGEGISVYGKSWVLIQRHLLPDRSTDSIRRKVTNIIGKRDHLVENAKEKAQVMNNSNSDVDQEELVKLFLEKDPTYVLANHLTAMYEKFQKSGNAGKKYRSKKKKEE
;
A
#
# COMPACT_ATOMS: atom_id res chain seq x y z
N ALA A 1 -58.93 12.12 21.54
CA ALA A 1 -57.81 11.16 21.71
C ALA A 1 -56.54 11.81 21.19
N PRO A 2 -55.46 11.91 21.98
CA PRO A 2 -54.23 12.53 21.51
C PRO A 2 -53.49 11.59 20.55
N VAL A 3 -53.10 12.13 19.40
CA VAL A 3 -52.40 11.42 18.33
C VAL A 3 -50.96 11.14 18.76
N ALA A 4 -50.60 9.86 18.81
CA ALA A 4 -49.27 9.42 19.21
C ALA A 4 -48.20 9.89 18.20
N SER A 5 -47.26 10.68 18.70
CA SER A 5 -46.07 11.14 17.98
C SER A 5 -45.19 9.95 17.59
N THR A 6 -45.10 9.68 16.28
CA THR A 6 -44.18 8.70 15.70
C THR A 6 -42.75 9.22 15.78
N LYS A 7 -42.04 8.84 16.85
CA LYS A 7 -40.62 9.13 17.03
C LYS A 7 -39.83 8.61 15.82
N SER A 8 -39.21 9.54 15.10
CA SER A 8 -38.29 9.30 13.99
C SER A 8 -37.23 8.28 14.40
N ARG A 9 -37.22 7.15 13.67
CA ARG A 9 -36.33 6.01 13.88
C ARG A 9 -34.93 6.41 13.39
N ARG A 10 -34.18 7.14 14.23
CA ARG A 10 -32.77 7.46 13.97
C ARG A 10 -32.03 6.16 13.67
N SER A 11 -31.48 6.06 12.46
CA SER A 11 -30.61 4.97 12.05
C SER A 11 -29.45 4.90 13.04
N ARG A 12 -29.45 3.88 13.91
CA ARG A 12 -28.32 3.61 14.80
C ARG A 12 -27.12 3.35 13.89
N THR A 13 -26.22 4.31 13.82
CA THR A 13 -24.92 4.16 13.17
C THR A 13 -24.20 3.03 13.91
N LEU A 14 -23.94 1.94 13.20
CA LEU A 14 -23.14 0.83 13.71
C LEU A 14 -21.76 1.39 14.05
N THR A 15 -21.41 1.42 15.33
CA THR A 15 -20.18 2.01 15.82
C THR A 15 -18.99 1.12 15.42
N CYS A 16 -18.25 1.57 14.41
CA CYS A 16 -16.97 0.99 14.07
C CYS A 16 -15.95 1.42 15.14
N GLY A 17 -15.60 0.56 16.09
CA GLY A 17 -14.51 0.84 17.04
C GLY A 17 -14.61 0.25 18.45
N GLN A 18 -15.73 -0.35 18.87
CA GLN A 18 -15.77 -0.97 20.19
C GLN A 18 -14.79 -2.16 20.27
N LYS A 19 -14.09 -2.35 21.38
CA LYS A 19 -13.24 -3.54 21.63
C LYS A 19 -14.12 -4.78 21.84
N TRP A 20 -13.64 -5.97 21.51
CA TRP A 20 -14.35 -7.22 21.81
C TRP A 20 -14.28 -7.49 23.31
N THR A 21 -15.44 -7.57 23.96
CA THR A 21 -15.53 -7.88 25.40
C THR A 21 -16.00 -9.33 25.59
N PRO A 22 -15.64 -9.99 26.70
CA PRO A 22 -16.02 -11.37 26.94
C PRO A 22 -17.55 -11.56 27.01
N GLU A 23 -18.31 -10.53 27.38
CA GLU A 23 -19.78 -10.57 27.40
C GLU A 23 -20.34 -10.65 25.97
N ILE A 24 -19.79 -9.89 25.04
CA ILE A 24 -20.18 -9.96 23.61
C ILE A 24 -19.80 -11.32 23.03
N ASP A 25 -18.61 -11.82 23.37
CA ASP A 25 -18.14 -13.13 22.92
C ASP A 25 -19.08 -14.25 23.44
N GLN A 26 -19.47 -14.20 24.71
CA GLN A 26 -20.43 -15.14 25.31
C GLN A 26 -21.80 -15.07 24.62
N GLN A 27 -22.28 -13.86 24.32
CA GLN A 27 -23.54 -13.64 23.61
C GLN A 27 -23.49 -14.22 22.19
N ILE A 28 -22.38 -14.08 21.47
CA ILE A 28 -22.20 -14.69 20.14
C ILE A 28 -22.25 -16.22 20.26
N ILE A 29 -21.53 -16.81 21.23
CA ILE A 29 -21.49 -18.25 21.45
C ILE A 29 -22.90 -18.79 21.73
N GLU A 30 -23.62 -18.18 22.67
CA GLU A 30 -24.98 -18.59 23.05
C GLU A 30 -25.96 -18.50 21.88
N LEU A 31 -25.94 -17.38 21.14
CA LEU A 31 -26.82 -17.21 19.99
C LEU A 31 -26.48 -18.17 18.84
N ARG A 32 -25.20 -18.51 18.64
CA ARG A 32 -24.80 -19.53 17.65
C ARG A 32 -25.17 -20.94 18.07
N ALA A 33 -25.03 -21.28 19.35
CA ALA A 33 -25.49 -22.57 19.89
C ALA A 33 -27.01 -22.75 19.68
N ASN A 34 -27.77 -21.66 19.76
CA ASN A 34 -29.21 -21.61 19.46
C ASN A 34 -29.55 -21.50 17.95
N ASN A 35 -28.59 -21.79 17.05
CA ASN A 35 -28.76 -21.75 15.59
C ASN A 35 -29.29 -20.41 15.03
N ARG A 36 -28.99 -19.28 15.69
CA ARG A 36 -29.41 -17.96 15.17
C ARG A 36 -28.57 -17.55 13.96
N THR A 37 -29.20 -16.82 13.04
CA THR A 37 -28.53 -16.25 11.86
C THR A 37 -27.57 -15.13 12.27
N TRP A 38 -26.53 -14.90 11.47
CA TRP A 38 -25.56 -13.83 11.75
C TRP A 38 -26.18 -12.44 11.76
N GLU A 39 -27.24 -12.21 10.99
CA GLU A 39 -28.00 -10.95 10.99
C GLU A 39 -28.66 -10.70 12.35
N TYR A 40 -29.23 -11.74 12.96
CA TYR A 40 -29.80 -11.64 14.30
C TYR A 40 -28.71 -11.34 15.34
N ILE A 41 -27.57 -12.02 15.23
CA ILE A 41 -26.43 -11.84 16.14
C ILE A 41 -25.84 -10.44 16.01
N SER A 42 -25.73 -9.93 14.78
CA SER A 42 -25.33 -8.56 14.48
C SER A 42 -26.24 -7.54 15.17
N LEU A 43 -27.56 -7.73 15.10
CA LEU A 43 -28.53 -6.87 15.77
C LEU A 43 -28.43 -6.96 17.30
N ALA A 44 -28.24 -8.16 17.85
CA ALA A 44 -28.16 -8.40 19.30
C ALA A 44 -26.88 -7.83 19.93
N THR A 45 -25.75 -7.91 19.20
CA THR A 45 -24.44 -7.44 19.66
C THR A 45 -24.14 -5.99 19.28
N GLY A 46 -24.94 -5.40 18.39
CA GLY A 46 -24.70 -4.06 17.84
C GLY A 46 -23.49 -3.98 16.90
N ARG A 47 -22.98 -5.11 16.40
CA ARG A 47 -21.81 -5.20 15.49
C ARG A 47 -22.23 -5.59 14.09
N SER A 48 -21.35 -5.41 13.10
CA SER A 48 -21.64 -5.88 11.73
C SER A 48 -21.67 -7.41 11.66
N THR A 49 -22.53 -7.95 10.79
CA THR A 49 -22.66 -9.39 10.51
C THR A 49 -21.31 -10.05 10.26
N THR A 50 -20.46 -9.41 9.45
CA THR A 50 -19.11 -9.90 9.11
C THR A 50 -18.20 -9.92 10.33
N ALA A 51 -18.23 -8.87 11.17
CA ALA A 51 -17.39 -8.83 12.37
C ALA A 51 -17.77 -9.93 13.37
N CYS A 52 -19.07 -10.20 13.55
CA CYS A 52 -19.54 -11.30 14.40
C CYS A 52 -19.13 -12.67 13.85
N SER A 53 -19.29 -12.90 12.54
CA SER A 53 -18.91 -14.17 11.93
C SER A 53 -17.41 -14.40 12.00
N ASP A 54 -16.61 -13.37 11.72
CA ASP A 54 -15.15 -13.46 11.77
C ASP A 54 -14.68 -13.69 13.20
N ARG A 55 -15.22 -12.95 14.18
CA ARG A 55 -14.88 -13.15 15.60
C ARG A 55 -15.16 -14.58 16.05
N PHE A 56 -16.32 -15.11 15.69
CA PHE A 56 -16.67 -16.48 16.03
C PHE A 56 -15.71 -17.50 15.40
N TYR A 57 -15.50 -17.42 14.09
CA TYR A 57 -14.63 -18.35 13.36
C TYR A 57 -13.12 -18.09 13.53
N THR A 58 -12.72 -17.12 14.33
CA THR A 58 -11.30 -16.86 14.63
C THR A 58 -10.93 -17.18 16.07
N ALA A 59 -11.84 -16.93 17.01
CA ALA A 59 -11.53 -16.95 18.44
C ALA A 59 -12.51 -17.78 19.30
N LEU A 60 -13.78 -17.90 18.90
CA LEU A 60 -14.83 -18.40 19.79
C LEU A 60 -15.33 -19.80 19.45
N ASP A 61 -15.26 -20.22 18.19
CA ASP A 61 -15.76 -21.54 17.79
C ASP A 61 -14.93 -22.62 18.51
N PRO A 62 -15.54 -23.42 19.40
CA PRO A 62 -14.80 -24.44 20.16
C PRO A 62 -14.18 -25.48 19.24
N THR A 63 -14.77 -25.73 18.06
CA THR A 63 -14.25 -26.69 17.08
C THR A 63 -12.92 -26.23 16.44
N LEU A 64 -12.58 -24.95 16.56
CA LEU A 64 -11.32 -24.37 16.10
C LEU A 64 -10.17 -24.51 17.09
N ARG A 65 -10.38 -24.92 18.34
CA ARG A 65 -9.29 -25.07 19.30
C ARG A 65 -8.50 -26.37 19.10
N ASP A 66 -9.11 -27.38 18.51
CA ASP A 66 -8.50 -28.71 18.35
C ASP A 66 -7.75 -28.88 17.02
N TRP A 67 -6.85 -27.96 16.68
CA TRP A 67 -5.93 -28.16 15.54
C TRP A 67 -4.62 -28.76 16.05
N THR A 68 -4.38 -30.03 15.72
CA THR A 68 -3.11 -30.69 16.04
C THR A 68 -2.06 -30.43 14.95
N PRO A 69 -0.76 -30.49 15.26
CA PRO A 69 0.32 -30.42 14.27
C PRO A 69 0.10 -31.37 13.07
N ALA A 70 -0.38 -32.59 13.32
CA ALA A 70 -0.68 -33.56 12.27
C ALA A 70 -1.77 -33.07 11.30
N MET A 71 -2.81 -32.41 11.81
CA MET A 71 -3.86 -31.82 10.98
C MET A 71 -3.34 -30.67 10.13
N PHE A 72 -2.40 -29.87 10.64
CA PHE A 72 -1.76 -28.81 9.87
C PHE A 72 -0.91 -29.37 8.73
N THR A 73 -0.09 -30.38 8.99
CA THR A 73 0.70 -31.07 7.96
C THR A 73 -0.21 -31.65 6.88
N ARG A 74 -1.30 -32.32 7.29
CA ARG A 74 -2.25 -32.91 6.37
C ARG A 74 -3.04 -31.86 5.57
N LEU A 75 -3.40 -30.74 6.20
CA LEU A 75 -4.04 -29.60 5.52
C LEU A 75 -3.14 -29.03 4.43
N ASN A 76 -1.86 -28.73 4.73
CA ASN A 76 -0.93 -28.20 3.74
C ASN A 76 -0.71 -29.18 2.59
N GLN A 77 -0.47 -30.45 2.90
CA GLN A 77 -0.31 -31.51 1.90
C GLN A 77 -1.51 -31.56 0.94
N MET A 78 -2.75 -31.61 1.45
CA MET A 78 -3.92 -31.72 0.58
C MET A 78 -4.18 -30.45 -0.25
N VAL A 79 -3.76 -29.28 0.23
CA VAL A 79 -3.83 -28.04 -0.56
C VAL A 79 -2.78 -28.04 -1.68
N GLU A 80 -1.56 -28.50 -1.39
CA GLU A 80 -0.49 -28.67 -2.40
C GLU A 80 -0.88 -29.70 -3.46
N GLU A 81 -1.58 -30.78 -3.08
CA GLU A 81 -2.16 -31.76 -3.99
C GLU A 81 -3.37 -31.22 -4.80
N GLY A 82 -3.77 -29.96 -4.59
CA GLY A 82 -4.89 -29.34 -5.29
C GLY A 82 -6.26 -29.94 -4.95
N LYS A 83 -6.40 -30.59 -3.79
CA LYS A 83 -7.68 -31.19 -3.39
C LYS A 83 -8.73 -30.11 -3.14
N SER A 84 -9.99 -30.43 -3.46
CA SER A 84 -11.10 -29.51 -3.19
C SER A 84 -11.27 -29.26 -1.69
N TRP A 85 -11.66 -28.03 -1.30
CA TRP A 85 -11.89 -27.69 0.10
C TRP A 85 -12.98 -28.51 0.78
N LYS A 86 -13.90 -29.11 0.01
CA LYS A 86 -14.90 -30.05 0.52
C LYS A 86 -14.23 -31.35 0.97
N PHE A 87 -13.39 -31.94 0.11
CA PHE A 87 -12.62 -33.14 0.43
C PHE A 87 -11.68 -32.93 1.62
N ILE A 88 -10.96 -31.81 1.65
CA ILE A 88 -10.07 -31.44 2.77
C ILE A 88 -10.85 -31.41 4.09
N SER A 89 -12.05 -30.83 4.07
CA SER A 89 -12.89 -30.70 5.25
C SER A 89 -13.39 -32.04 5.77
N GLU A 90 -13.83 -32.92 4.87
CA GLU A 90 -14.25 -34.29 5.19
C GLU A 90 -13.07 -35.11 5.74
N SER A 91 -11.89 -35.01 5.14
CA SER A 91 -10.68 -35.73 5.57
C SER A 91 -10.15 -35.28 6.93
N LEU A 92 -10.32 -34.01 7.30
CA LEU A 92 -9.85 -33.47 8.58
C LEU A 92 -10.93 -33.52 9.68
N GLY A 93 -12.16 -33.95 9.34
CA GLY A 93 -13.29 -33.88 10.27
C GLY A 93 -13.61 -32.44 10.72
N LYS A 94 -13.35 -31.45 9.87
CA LYS A 94 -13.57 -30.01 10.16
C LYS A 94 -14.45 -29.39 9.09
N ARG A 95 -14.98 -28.19 9.33
CA ARG A 95 -15.76 -27.46 8.32
C ARG A 95 -14.83 -26.86 7.25
N SER A 96 -15.30 -26.81 6.01
CA SER A 96 -14.52 -26.28 4.89
C SER A 96 -14.01 -24.84 5.11
N ILE A 97 -14.83 -23.97 5.68
CA ILE A 97 -14.45 -22.59 6.00
C ILE A 97 -13.37 -22.52 7.09
N THR A 98 -13.41 -23.43 8.06
CA THR A 98 -12.42 -23.57 9.13
C THR A 98 -11.06 -23.96 8.56
N CYS A 99 -11.02 -24.93 7.63
CA CYS A 99 -9.80 -25.31 6.93
C CYS A 99 -9.22 -24.15 6.10
N GLN A 100 -10.06 -23.42 5.36
CA GLN A 100 -9.62 -22.25 4.59
C GLN A 100 -9.04 -21.15 5.47
N HIS A 101 -9.75 -20.81 6.56
CA HIS A 101 -9.31 -19.80 7.49
C HIS A 101 -7.98 -20.17 8.14
N GLN A 102 -7.86 -21.43 8.57
CA GLN A 102 -6.63 -21.91 9.19
C GLN A 102 -5.45 -21.93 8.21
N TRP A 103 -5.69 -22.33 6.97
CA TRP A 103 -4.67 -22.29 5.92
C TRP A 103 -4.21 -20.86 5.58
N ARG A 104 -5.13 -19.88 5.57
CA ARG A 104 -4.79 -18.45 5.46
C ARG A 104 -3.99 -17.96 6.66
N LYS A 105 -4.37 -18.36 7.87
CA LYS A 105 -3.70 -17.98 9.13
C LYS A 105 -2.26 -18.50 9.23
N LEU A 106 -1.98 -19.67 8.63
CA LEU A 106 -0.62 -20.22 8.53
C LEU A 106 0.28 -19.45 7.54
N GLY A 107 -0.18 -18.35 6.93
CA GLY A 107 0.60 -17.55 5.98
C GLY A 107 0.67 -18.15 4.57
N ASN A 108 0.25 -19.40 4.38
CA ASN A 108 0.26 -20.07 3.08
C ASN A 108 -0.85 -19.56 2.16
N GLY A 109 -2.00 -19.14 2.71
CA GLY A 109 -3.10 -18.62 1.90
C GLY A 109 -3.00 -17.18 1.43
N THR A 110 -2.26 -16.33 2.15
CA THR A 110 -1.95 -14.97 1.70
C THR A 110 -0.94 -14.95 0.55
N ASN A 111 -0.06 -15.94 0.50
CA ASN A 111 0.97 -16.06 -0.55
C ASN A 111 0.44 -16.70 -1.86
N LEU A 112 -0.72 -17.36 -1.83
CA LEU A 112 -1.31 -18.04 -2.99
C LEU A 112 -2.62 -17.38 -3.50
N ALA A 113 -3.42 -16.73 -2.64
CA ALA A 113 -4.68 -16.09 -3.06
C ALA A 113 -4.49 -14.72 -3.72
N GLN A 114 -3.36 -14.04 -3.49
CA GLN A 114 -2.84 -13.07 -4.43
C GLN A 114 -1.99 -13.85 -5.41
N GLY A 115 -2.45 -14.02 -6.66
CA GLY A 115 -1.65 -14.52 -7.78
C GLY A 115 -0.51 -13.58 -8.18
N LEU A 116 0.20 -13.05 -7.19
CA LEU A 116 1.44 -12.32 -7.27
C LEU A 116 2.46 -13.14 -6.50
N SER A 117 3.32 -13.84 -7.25
CA SER A 117 4.69 -14.03 -6.82
C SER A 117 5.28 -12.64 -6.50
N TRP A 118 5.19 -12.22 -5.24
CA TRP A 118 6.03 -11.15 -4.66
C TRP A 118 7.44 -11.67 -4.34
N THR A 119 7.84 -12.79 -4.96
CA THR A 119 9.21 -13.25 -5.00
C THR A 119 9.75 -13.11 -6.43
N GLY A 120 9.77 -11.87 -6.94
CA GLY A 120 11.03 -11.45 -7.54
C GLY A 120 12.07 -11.64 -6.45
N ALA A 121 13.06 -12.49 -6.70
CA ALA A 121 14.01 -13.02 -5.74
C ALA A 121 14.61 -11.94 -4.80
N ARG A 122 13.88 -11.54 -3.76
CA ARG A 122 14.49 -11.03 -2.53
C ARG A 122 15.17 -12.25 -1.96
N LEU A 123 16.42 -12.45 -2.39
CA LEU A 123 17.32 -13.47 -1.90
C LEU A 123 17.11 -13.55 -0.39
N LYS A 124 16.52 -14.66 0.05
CA LYS A 124 16.30 -14.96 1.46
C LYS A 124 17.66 -14.84 2.11
N TRP A 125 17.78 -13.97 3.12
CA TRP A 125 19.07 -13.76 3.77
C TRP A 125 19.60 -15.09 4.27
N THR A 126 20.81 -15.43 3.85
CA THR A 126 21.46 -16.65 4.34
C THR A 126 21.82 -16.47 5.81
N ARG A 127 22.09 -17.57 6.49
CA ARG A 127 22.54 -17.53 7.89
C ARG A 127 23.82 -16.69 8.03
N ASP A 128 24.75 -16.87 7.10
CA ASP A 128 26.02 -16.14 7.08
C ASP A 128 25.83 -14.64 6.85
N GLU A 129 24.89 -14.23 5.98
CA GLU A 129 24.55 -12.81 5.77
C GLU A 129 23.97 -12.18 7.04
N ILE A 130 23.17 -12.93 7.81
CA ILE A 130 22.61 -12.47 9.09
C ILE A 130 23.72 -12.33 10.13
N ASP A 131 24.65 -13.28 10.21
CA ASP A 131 25.77 -13.24 11.15
C ASP A 131 26.74 -12.09 10.82
N GLN A 132 27.06 -11.88 9.54
CA GLN A 132 27.87 -10.75 9.08
C GLN A 132 27.18 -9.40 9.35
N PHE A 133 25.87 -9.33 9.19
CA PHE A 133 25.11 -8.12 9.48
C PHE A 133 25.16 -7.76 10.96
N TRP A 134 24.97 -8.73 11.85
CA TRP A 134 25.05 -8.46 13.29
C TRP A 134 26.47 -8.08 13.71
N LYS A 135 27.50 -8.71 13.12
CA LYS A 135 28.90 -8.31 13.33
C LYS A 135 29.12 -6.83 12.99
N ALA A 136 28.76 -6.46 11.76
CA ALA A 136 28.92 -5.10 11.26
C ALA A 136 28.06 -4.10 12.03
N TRP A 137 26.86 -4.51 12.47
CA TRP A 137 25.98 -3.70 13.32
C TRP A 137 26.65 -3.34 14.65
N LEU A 138 27.31 -4.31 15.29
CA LEU A 138 28.00 -4.10 16.57
C LEU A 138 29.26 -3.25 16.41
N GLU A 139 30.08 -3.53 15.40
CA GLU A 139 31.30 -2.78 15.09
C GLU A 139 30.99 -1.31 14.78
N CYS A 140 29.90 -1.03 14.06
CA CYS A 140 29.50 0.32 13.68
C CYS A 140 28.53 1.00 14.67
N GLY A 141 28.20 0.37 15.80
CA GLY A 141 27.29 0.89 16.81
C GLY A 141 25.87 1.16 16.33
N GLY A 142 25.42 0.48 15.26
CA GLY A 142 24.04 0.52 14.74
C GLY A 142 23.58 1.83 14.11
N LYS A 143 24.48 2.78 13.84
CA LYS A 143 24.10 4.14 13.37
C LYS A 143 24.24 4.35 11.86
N ASP A 144 25.19 3.69 11.21
CA ASP A 144 25.48 3.92 9.79
C ASP A 144 25.23 2.69 8.91
N TRP A 145 24.13 2.72 8.16
CA TRP A 145 23.74 1.66 7.23
C TRP A 145 24.72 1.48 6.07
N ARG A 146 25.52 2.50 5.71
CA ARG A 146 26.53 2.38 4.66
C ARG A 146 27.70 1.52 5.15
N GLU A 147 28.21 1.80 6.34
CA GLU A 147 29.27 0.98 6.95
C GLU A 147 28.80 -0.44 7.24
N ILE A 148 27.58 -0.61 7.76
CA ILE A 148 26.98 -1.94 7.98
C ILE A 148 26.92 -2.74 6.67
N SER A 149 26.53 -2.11 5.56
CA SER A 149 26.45 -2.79 4.26
C SER A 149 27.82 -3.22 3.72
N LYS A 150 28.89 -2.48 4.02
CA LYS A 150 30.26 -2.89 3.68
C LYS A 150 30.65 -4.18 4.42
N GLY A 151 30.17 -4.36 5.65
CA GLY A 151 30.40 -5.58 6.44
C GLY A 151 29.64 -6.82 5.93
N VAL A 152 28.45 -6.65 5.36
CA VAL A 152 27.64 -7.75 4.78
C VAL A 152 28.10 -8.14 3.38
N ARG A 153 28.77 -7.23 2.64
CA ARG A 153 29.36 -7.38 1.29
C ARG A 153 28.41 -7.74 0.15
N THR A 154 27.39 -8.55 0.39
CA THR A 154 26.42 -9.02 -0.62
C THR A 154 25.20 -8.12 -0.75
N ARG A 155 25.00 -7.19 0.20
CA ARG A 155 23.80 -6.35 0.32
C ARG A 155 24.14 -4.88 0.38
N ASN A 156 23.28 -4.05 -0.19
CA ASN A 156 23.40 -2.60 -0.06
C ASN A 156 22.76 -2.07 1.24
N SER A 157 23.04 -0.82 1.59
CA SER A 157 22.55 -0.16 2.81
C SER A 157 21.03 -0.13 2.92
N ARG A 158 20.33 0.01 1.79
CA ARG A 158 18.85 -0.02 1.74
C ARG A 158 18.33 -1.42 2.07
N GLU A 159 18.92 -2.46 1.51
CA GLU A 159 18.56 -3.85 1.78
C GLU A 159 18.84 -4.24 3.23
N CYS A 160 19.99 -3.81 3.79
CA CYS A 160 20.32 -4.00 5.20
C CYS A 160 19.27 -3.36 6.12
N ARG A 161 18.86 -2.11 5.81
CA ARG A 161 17.83 -1.39 6.59
C ARG A 161 16.45 -2.05 6.49
N GLU A 162 16.02 -2.41 5.29
CA GLU A 162 14.72 -3.04 5.09
C GLU A 162 14.68 -4.44 5.71
N ASN A 163 15.77 -5.20 5.65
CA ASN A 163 15.85 -6.49 6.31
C ASN A 163 15.91 -6.38 7.83
N PHE A 164 16.62 -5.39 8.39
CA PHE A 164 16.58 -5.11 9.82
C PHE A 164 15.15 -4.82 10.30
N LYS A 165 14.39 -3.97 9.57
CA LYS A 165 12.98 -3.74 9.87
C LYS A 165 12.18 -5.04 9.84
N ALA A 166 12.41 -5.91 8.86
CA ALA A 166 11.74 -7.20 8.76
C ALA A 166 12.10 -8.13 9.93
N LEU A 167 13.39 -8.20 10.32
CA LEU A 167 13.86 -8.97 11.47
C LEU A 167 13.23 -8.48 12.78
N VAL A 168 13.20 -7.16 12.99
CA VAL A 168 12.55 -6.54 14.16
C VAL A 168 11.04 -6.81 14.17
N LEU A 169 10.37 -6.65 13.03
CA LEU A 169 8.93 -6.93 12.90
C LEU A 169 8.62 -8.41 13.17
N ASN A 170 9.42 -9.34 12.65
CA ASN A 170 9.28 -10.77 12.91
C ASN A 170 9.53 -11.09 14.39
N ALA A 171 10.59 -10.52 14.99
CA ALA A 171 10.88 -10.70 16.41
C ALA A 171 9.72 -10.19 17.30
N VAL A 172 9.12 -9.05 16.94
CA VAL A 172 7.94 -8.48 17.60
C VAL A 172 6.69 -9.34 17.38
N GLN A 173 6.46 -9.85 16.17
CA GLN A 173 5.34 -10.73 15.85
C GLN A 173 5.43 -12.10 16.54
N GLU A 174 6.65 -12.57 16.84
CA GLU A 174 6.87 -13.81 17.57
C GLU A 174 6.95 -13.61 19.08
N ALA A 175 7.08 -12.37 19.55
CA ALA A 175 7.12 -12.08 20.97
C ALA A 175 5.81 -12.50 21.69
N PRO A 176 5.89 -12.95 22.96
CA PRO A 176 4.72 -13.30 23.74
C PRO A 176 3.76 -12.10 23.86
N GLY A 177 2.46 -12.39 23.98
CA GLY A 177 1.35 -11.46 23.72
C GLY A 177 1.36 -10.12 24.47
N TRP A 178 2.07 -10.00 25.59
CA TRP A 178 2.21 -8.75 26.35
C TRP A 178 3.20 -7.77 25.71
N VAL A 179 4.19 -8.23 24.93
CA VAL A 179 5.19 -7.40 24.23
C VAL A 179 4.64 -6.75 22.93
N LYS A 180 3.57 -7.34 22.36
CA LYS A 180 2.96 -6.92 21.08
C LYS A 180 2.17 -5.61 21.17
N VAL A 181 1.63 -5.30 22.34
CA VAL A 181 0.77 -4.12 22.55
C VAL A 181 1.59 -2.85 22.70
N GLU A 182 2.83 -2.96 23.20
CA GLU A 182 3.71 -1.81 23.46
C GLU A 182 4.63 -1.49 22.28
N SER A 183 5.11 -2.50 21.55
CA SER A 183 6.06 -2.34 20.43
C SER A 183 5.50 -1.58 19.20
N VAL A 184 4.22 -1.77 18.85
CA VAL A 184 3.58 -1.07 17.72
C VAL A 184 3.37 0.43 18.03
N ASN A 185 3.00 0.76 19.26
CA ASN A 185 2.88 2.15 19.71
C ASN A 185 4.26 2.81 19.87
N TYR A 186 5.27 2.03 20.26
CA TYR A 186 6.63 2.50 20.48
C TYR A 186 7.38 2.87 19.19
N VAL A 187 7.31 2.08 18.11
CA VAL A 187 7.99 2.43 16.83
C VAL A 187 7.40 3.70 16.20
N SER A 188 6.09 3.91 16.34
CA SER A 188 5.46 5.19 15.95
C SER A 188 5.80 6.33 16.90
N GLY A 189 5.92 6.04 18.21
CA GLY A 189 6.25 7.00 19.25
C GLY A 189 7.69 7.49 19.15
N THR A 190 8.68 6.60 19.06
CA THR A 190 10.10 6.93 18.93
C THR A 190 10.39 7.70 17.66
N ASN A 191 9.75 7.37 16.53
CA ASN A 191 9.87 8.16 15.31
C ASN A 191 9.26 9.56 15.44
N ARG A 192 8.14 9.72 16.15
CA ARG A 192 7.56 11.05 16.44
C ARG A 192 8.46 11.85 17.38
N THR A 193 8.95 11.23 18.45
CA THR A 193 9.81 11.89 19.44
C THR A 193 11.17 12.25 18.85
N ALA A 194 11.76 11.40 17.99
CA ALA A 194 13.00 11.71 17.27
C ALA A 194 12.82 12.87 16.28
N LYS A 195 11.70 12.91 15.55
CA LYS A 195 11.35 14.04 14.66
C LYS A 195 11.09 15.33 15.43
N ALA A 196 10.38 15.26 16.56
CA ALA A 196 10.11 16.41 17.42
C ALA A 196 11.41 16.94 18.06
N LYS A 197 12.32 16.05 18.48
CA LYS A 197 13.65 16.42 18.97
C LYS A 197 14.50 17.09 17.89
N LEU A 198 14.51 16.55 16.67
CA LEU A 198 15.23 17.17 15.55
C LEU A 198 14.67 18.55 15.23
N LYS A 199 13.34 18.72 15.24
CA LYS A 199 12.67 20.01 15.05
C LYS A 199 13.05 21.01 16.15
N ALA A 200 12.97 20.61 17.42
CA ALA A 200 13.35 21.46 18.55
C ALA A 200 14.84 21.84 18.52
N GLN A 201 15.73 20.93 18.11
CA GLN A 201 17.16 21.24 17.95
C GLN A 201 17.43 22.23 16.80
N LEU A 202 16.65 22.16 15.72
CA LEU A 202 16.76 23.11 14.62
C LEU A 202 16.21 24.49 15.03
N GLU A 203 15.12 24.54 15.77
CA GLU A 203 14.54 25.77 16.32
C GLU A 203 15.44 26.43 17.37
N GLU A 204 16.02 25.64 18.29
CA GLU A 204 16.96 26.12 19.30
C GLU A 204 18.24 26.67 18.66
N LYS A 205 18.76 25.98 17.63
CA LYS A 205 19.89 26.48 16.82
C LYS A 205 19.54 27.76 16.06
N ALA A 206 18.32 27.90 15.56
CA ALA A 206 17.84 29.12 14.91
C ALA A 206 17.71 30.30 15.88
N ILE A 207 17.36 30.03 17.15
CA ILE A 207 17.26 31.05 18.20
C ILE A 207 18.65 31.46 18.71
N LEU A 208 19.54 30.50 18.96
CA LEU A 208 20.92 30.76 19.41
C LEU A 208 21.76 31.45 18.32
N GLY A 209 21.54 31.13 17.04
CA GLY A 209 22.16 31.83 15.91
C GLY A 209 21.78 33.31 15.78
N LYS A 210 20.67 33.74 16.41
CA LYS A 210 20.22 35.14 16.38
C LYS A 210 20.83 36.04 17.46
N PHE A 211 21.46 35.49 18.50
CA PHE A 211 21.91 36.27 19.67
C PHE A 211 23.41 36.22 19.99
N GLY A 212 24.23 35.49 19.23
CA GLY A 212 25.67 35.49 19.47
C GLY A 212 26.50 35.21 18.23
N SER A 213 27.01 36.27 17.59
CA SER A 213 28.44 36.38 17.22
C SER A 213 28.69 37.64 16.38
N LEU A 214 29.21 38.69 17.03
CA LEU A 214 30.19 39.58 16.43
C LEU A 214 31.53 38.82 16.48
N GLY A 215 31.91 38.15 15.38
CA GLY A 215 33.17 37.41 15.33
C GLY A 215 33.23 36.46 14.15
N ALA A 216 33.92 36.88 13.10
CA ALA A 216 34.06 36.21 11.82
C ALA A 216 34.67 34.79 11.92
N SER A 217 34.08 33.81 11.23
CA SER A 217 34.70 33.12 10.07
C SER A 217 33.78 32.03 9.49
N ASN A 218 33.35 32.28 8.24
CA ASN A 218 32.94 31.35 7.18
C ASN A 218 32.23 30.02 7.55
N SER A 219 30.93 30.09 7.79
CA SER A 219 30.00 29.03 7.38
C SER A 219 28.64 29.66 7.08
N SER A 220 28.50 30.19 5.86
CA SER A 220 27.23 30.69 5.32
C SER A 220 26.34 29.48 4.99
N PHE A 221 25.70 28.92 6.01
CA PHE A 221 24.58 28.01 5.83
C PHE A 221 23.45 28.84 5.19
N LEU A 222 23.25 28.63 3.89
CA LEU A 222 22.36 29.37 3.00
C LEU A 222 21.00 29.65 3.67
N GLU A 223 20.80 30.87 4.15
CA GLU A 223 19.46 31.40 4.37
C GLU A 223 18.76 31.34 3.02
N ALA A 224 17.76 30.47 2.91
CA ALA A 224 17.07 30.23 1.65
C ALA A 224 16.42 31.53 1.19
N HIS A 225 17.02 32.18 0.19
CA HIS A 225 16.43 33.35 -0.43
C HIS A 225 15.03 33.00 -0.97
N PRO A 226 14.02 33.84 -0.69
CA PRO A 226 12.65 33.61 -1.15
C PRO A 226 12.63 33.39 -2.66
N TRP A 227 11.76 32.49 -3.12
CA TRP A 227 11.63 32.19 -4.54
C TRP A 227 11.15 33.42 -5.31
N THR A 228 11.86 33.75 -6.38
CA THR A 228 11.50 34.83 -7.29
C THR A 228 10.61 34.32 -8.42
N GLU A 229 9.79 35.18 -9.02
CA GLU A 229 8.93 34.81 -10.16
C GLU A 229 9.72 34.20 -11.33
N LYS A 230 10.98 34.61 -11.52
CA LYS A 230 11.86 34.04 -12.55
C LYS A 230 12.27 32.61 -12.23
N GLU A 231 12.59 32.31 -10.97
CA GLU A 231 12.92 30.96 -10.52
C GLU A 231 11.69 30.04 -10.60
N HIS A 232 10.51 30.56 -10.29
CA HIS A 232 9.23 29.88 -10.48
C HIS A 232 8.95 29.53 -11.95
N ALA A 233 9.21 30.46 -12.88
CA ALA A 233 9.09 30.20 -14.31
C ALA A 233 10.11 29.15 -14.80
N LEU A 234 11.34 29.20 -14.29
CA LEU A 234 12.38 28.19 -14.57
C LEU A 234 11.99 26.82 -14.00
N LEU A 235 11.39 26.77 -12.80
CA LEU A 235 10.93 25.54 -12.16
C LEU A 235 9.88 24.83 -13.01
N LEU A 236 8.87 25.57 -13.50
CA LEU A 236 7.84 25.01 -14.37
C LEU A 236 8.43 24.46 -15.68
N LYS A 237 9.36 25.20 -16.29
CA LYS A 237 10.04 24.80 -17.53
C LYS A 237 10.94 23.57 -17.34
N ALA A 238 11.69 23.50 -16.25
CA ALA A 238 12.54 22.36 -15.92
C ALA A 238 11.70 21.10 -15.65
N VAL A 239 10.55 21.24 -14.98
CA VAL A 239 9.62 20.12 -14.77
C VAL A 239 9.02 19.63 -16.10
N GLU A 240 8.71 20.54 -17.03
CA GLU A 240 8.24 20.17 -18.38
C GLU A 240 9.32 19.42 -19.18
N ASN A 241 10.58 19.83 -19.07
CA ASN A 241 11.71 19.22 -19.77
C ASN A 241 12.09 17.83 -19.23
N HIS A 242 12.15 17.68 -17.90
CA HIS A 242 12.70 16.48 -17.25
C HIS A 242 11.63 15.52 -16.70
N GLY A 243 10.38 15.97 -16.60
CA GLY A 243 9.24 15.19 -16.11
C GLY A 243 9.10 15.14 -14.59
N LEU A 244 7.85 15.03 -14.12
CA LEU A 244 7.44 15.24 -12.72
C LEU A 244 7.90 14.16 -11.72
N PHE A 245 8.31 12.97 -12.19
CA PHE A 245 8.41 11.78 -11.31
C PHE A 245 9.80 11.14 -11.21
N SER A 246 10.83 11.65 -11.89
CA SER A 246 12.11 10.92 -11.96
C SER A 246 13.38 11.76 -12.07
N ALA A 247 13.33 13.08 -11.89
CA ALA A 247 14.49 13.93 -12.16
C ALA A 247 14.55 15.22 -11.29
N TRP A 248 14.13 15.15 -10.02
CA TRP A 248 14.15 16.32 -9.12
C TRP A 248 15.56 16.82 -8.82
N ASP A 249 16.57 15.95 -8.90
CA ASP A 249 17.99 16.28 -8.87
C ASP A 249 18.39 17.20 -10.02
N LYS A 250 18.01 16.85 -11.26
CA LYS A 250 18.29 17.65 -12.47
C LYS A 250 17.52 18.97 -12.47
N ILE A 251 16.26 18.93 -12.05
CA ILE A 251 15.41 20.12 -11.91
C ILE A 251 16.01 21.08 -10.88
N ARG A 252 16.47 20.57 -9.72
CA ARG A 252 17.18 21.38 -8.73
C ARG A 252 18.43 22.01 -9.32
N ASP A 253 19.27 21.24 -10.01
CA ASP A 253 20.54 21.73 -10.54
C ASP A 253 20.35 22.81 -11.61
N GLU A 254 19.25 22.76 -12.39
CA GLU A 254 18.88 23.76 -13.39
C GLU A 254 18.25 25.03 -12.77
N VAL A 255 17.46 24.87 -11.72
CA VAL A 255 16.63 25.96 -11.17
C VAL A 255 17.32 26.68 -10.01
N LYS A 256 17.83 25.94 -9.04
CA LYS A 256 18.41 26.49 -7.80
C LYS A 256 19.40 25.49 -7.18
N PRO A 257 20.61 25.36 -7.76
CA PRO A 257 21.63 24.43 -7.26
C PRO A 257 22.00 24.81 -5.82
N GLY A 258 21.88 23.83 -4.91
CA GLY A 258 22.15 24.01 -3.48
C GLY A 258 20.93 23.89 -2.55
N LEU A 259 19.70 23.90 -3.08
CA LEU A 259 18.51 23.54 -2.29
C LEU A 259 18.31 22.02 -2.22
N PRO A 260 17.74 21.46 -1.14
CA PRO A 260 17.37 20.05 -1.13
C PRO A 260 16.26 19.77 -2.16
N GLU A 261 16.26 18.58 -2.75
CA GLU A 261 15.27 18.15 -3.77
C GLU A 261 13.84 18.32 -3.27
N ASP A 262 13.60 17.96 -2.00
CA ASP A 262 12.30 18.09 -1.33
C ASP A 262 11.79 19.55 -1.29
N ALA A 263 12.68 20.55 -1.18
CA ALA A 263 12.29 21.96 -1.16
C ALA A 263 11.87 22.47 -2.55
N VAL A 264 12.59 22.04 -3.60
CA VAL A 264 12.24 22.36 -4.99
C VAL A 264 10.91 21.68 -5.38
N GLN A 265 10.72 20.43 -4.95
CA GLN A 265 9.47 19.69 -5.15
C GLN A 265 8.29 20.33 -4.39
N SER A 266 8.50 20.73 -3.13
CA SER A 266 7.46 21.36 -2.31
C SER A 266 7.02 22.70 -2.91
N GLU A 267 7.96 23.51 -3.40
CA GLU A 267 7.62 24.78 -4.04
C GLU A 267 6.82 24.57 -5.34
N TYR A 268 7.15 23.55 -6.14
CA TYR A 268 6.38 23.20 -7.32
C TYR A 268 4.92 22.83 -6.98
N TYR A 269 4.69 22.04 -5.93
CA TYR A 269 3.34 21.69 -5.50
C TYR A 269 2.57 22.87 -4.95
N LYS A 270 3.26 23.78 -4.25
CA LYS A 270 2.68 25.04 -3.78
C LYS A 270 2.23 25.92 -4.95
N MET A 271 3.06 26.05 -6.00
CA MET A 271 2.70 26.82 -7.20
C MET A 271 1.56 26.21 -8.01
N THR A 272 1.46 24.88 -8.07
CA THR A 272 0.45 24.18 -8.87
C THR A 272 -0.87 23.94 -8.13
N GLY A 273 -0.97 24.36 -6.86
CA GLY A 273 -2.15 24.14 -6.03
C GLY A 273 -2.39 22.66 -5.68
N MET A 274 -1.33 21.83 -5.75
CA MET A 274 -1.37 20.42 -5.37
C MET A 274 -0.79 20.16 -3.97
N GLY A 275 -0.34 21.21 -3.27
CA GLY A 275 0.05 21.12 -1.86
C GLY A 275 -1.16 20.82 -0.98
N ASP A 276 -1.01 19.83 -0.10
CA ASP A 276 -2.03 19.43 0.87
C ASP A 276 -2.24 20.57 1.88
N GLU A 277 -3.22 21.45 1.63
CA GLU A 277 -3.69 22.47 2.60
C GLU A 277 -4.52 21.84 3.72
N SER A 278 -4.13 20.68 4.24
CA SER A 278 -4.62 20.18 5.52
C SER A 278 -3.86 20.88 6.66
N ASN A 279 -4.00 22.21 6.74
CA ASN A 279 -3.69 22.97 7.96
C ASN A 279 -4.95 22.98 8.85
N ASP A 280 -5.23 21.83 9.47
CA ASP A 280 -6.24 21.71 10.55
C ASP A 280 -5.68 22.16 11.93
N ASP A 281 -4.49 22.78 11.98
CA ASP A 281 -3.82 23.20 13.22
C ASP A 281 -4.09 24.67 13.61
N GLU A 282 -5.02 25.37 12.95
CA GLU A 282 -5.33 26.78 13.26
C GLU A 282 -6.53 27.00 14.19
N GLN A 283 -7.14 25.92 14.70
CA GLN A 283 -8.31 26.02 15.59
C GLN A 283 -8.01 25.84 17.09
N ASP A 284 -6.76 25.56 17.48
CA ASP A 284 -6.36 25.34 18.89
C ASP A 284 -5.57 26.52 19.52
N LYS A 285 -5.63 27.73 18.95
CA LYS A 285 -4.90 28.91 19.46
C LYS A 285 -5.62 29.74 20.52
N GLU A 286 -6.86 29.40 20.90
CA GLU A 286 -7.60 30.19 21.90
C GLU A 286 -7.39 29.73 23.37
N ASP A 287 -6.71 28.59 23.62
CA ASP A 287 -6.54 28.04 24.98
C ASP A 287 -5.11 28.19 25.57
N GLU A 288 -4.16 28.85 24.87
CA GLU A 288 -2.76 28.98 25.36
C GLU A 288 -2.51 30.17 26.32
N ASP A 289 -3.47 31.08 26.51
CA ASP A 289 -3.29 32.22 27.42
C ASP A 289 -3.55 31.91 28.90
N GLU A 290 -4.06 30.72 29.24
CA GLU A 290 -4.33 30.32 30.64
C GLU A 290 -3.15 29.57 31.31
N ILE A 291 -2.13 29.14 30.55
CA ILE A 291 -0.98 28.35 31.07
C ILE A 291 0.26 29.23 31.38
N ARG A 292 0.18 30.56 31.22
CA ARG A 292 1.33 31.48 31.43
C ARG A 292 1.60 31.92 32.87
N LEU A 293 0.89 31.42 33.88
CA LEU A 293 1.03 31.87 35.28
C LEU A 293 1.85 30.95 36.22
N THR A 294 2.39 29.81 35.77
CA THR A 294 3.00 28.83 36.71
C THR A 294 4.41 28.32 36.39
N LYS A 295 5.24 29.06 35.64
CA LYS A 295 6.68 28.74 35.54
C LYS A 295 7.60 29.97 35.66
N LYS A 296 7.60 30.54 36.86
CA LYS A 296 8.69 31.40 37.38
C LYS A 296 9.30 30.72 38.61
N ARG A 297 10.16 29.72 38.41
CA ARG A 297 11.21 29.36 39.39
C ARG A 297 12.21 28.36 38.81
N ASN A 298 13.48 28.65 39.11
CA ASN A 298 14.70 27.84 39.03
C ASN A 298 15.54 27.97 37.75
N LYS A 299 16.56 28.82 37.95
CA LYS A 299 17.81 28.99 37.22
C LYS A 299 18.89 28.13 37.91
N VAL A 300 19.98 27.80 37.18
CA VAL A 300 21.26 27.14 37.59
C VAL A 300 21.20 25.61 37.38
N SER A 301 22.05 24.91 36.59
CA SER A 301 23.46 25.11 36.16
C SER A 301 23.75 24.52 34.77
N ASN A 302 24.83 25.00 34.16
CA ASN A 302 25.58 24.38 33.04
C ASN A 302 26.23 23.06 33.49
N GLU A 303 25.96 21.95 32.78
CA GLU A 303 26.76 20.72 32.83
C GLU A 303 26.62 19.97 31.49
N VAL A 304 27.75 19.48 31.00
CA VAL A 304 27.90 18.77 29.72
C VAL A 304 27.05 17.49 29.75
N MET A 305 25.97 17.45 28.97
CA MET A 305 25.12 16.26 28.82
C MET A 305 25.82 15.20 27.97
N ASN A 306 26.63 14.36 28.62
CA ASN A 306 26.83 12.98 28.17
C ASN A 306 25.46 12.28 28.28
N PHE A 307 24.87 11.97 27.12
CA PHE A 307 23.61 11.24 27.05
C PHE A 307 23.84 9.77 27.42
N GLU A 308 23.52 9.42 28.67
CA GLU A 308 23.37 8.03 29.09
C GLU A 308 22.07 7.44 28.51
N TRP A 309 22.14 6.18 28.06
CA TRP A 309 20.98 5.42 27.61
C TRP A 309 19.98 5.28 28.76
N SER A 310 18.69 5.44 28.48
CA SER A 310 17.69 5.21 29.52
C SER A 310 17.69 3.74 29.92
N GLY A 311 17.46 3.43 31.20
CA GLY A 311 17.44 2.04 31.70
C GLY A 311 16.51 1.13 30.89
N GLN A 312 15.41 1.69 30.38
CA GLN A 312 14.44 0.98 29.55
C GLN A 312 14.97 0.65 28.13
N GLU A 313 15.81 1.51 27.55
CA GLU A 313 16.49 1.23 26.27
C GLU A 313 17.58 0.17 26.44
N VAL A 314 18.29 0.20 27.59
CA VAL A 314 19.27 -0.82 27.95
C VAL A 314 18.59 -2.18 28.12
N ASP A 315 17.43 -2.24 28.79
CA ASP A 315 16.69 -3.49 29.02
C ASP A 315 16.07 -4.08 27.74
N GLN A 316 15.63 -3.25 26.79
CA GLN A 316 15.15 -3.72 25.49
C GLN A 316 16.28 -4.21 24.58
N LEU A 317 17.42 -3.52 24.59
CA LEU A 317 18.62 -3.99 23.89
C LEU A 317 19.09 -5.31 24.50
N LYS A 318 19.14 -5.43 25.83
CA LYS A 318 19.42 -6.69 26.54
C LYS A 318 18.46 -7.82 26.13
N ALA A 319 17.15 -7.56 26.01
CA ALA A 319 16.18 -8.59 25.61
C ALA A 319 16.39 -9.09 24.17
N ILE A 320 16.75 -8.19 23.25
CA ILE A 320 17.10 -8.55 21.87
C ILE A 320 18.41 -9.34 21.85
N LEU A 321 19.42 -8.88 22.59
CA LEU A 321 20.73 -9.52 22.69
C LEU A 321 20.67 -10.90 23.34
N SER A 322 19.88 -11.08 24.41
CA SER A 322 19.66 -12.39 25.05
C SER A 322 18.98 -13.41 24.13
N ARG A 323 18.22 -12.96 23.11
CA ARG A 323 17.61 -13.87 22.13
C ARG A 323 18.62 -14.35 21.09
N TYR A 324 19.62 -13.54 20.76
CA TYR A 324 20.66 -13.86 19.77
C TYR A 324 21.99 -14.29 20.40
N SER A 325 22.09 -14.33 21.74
CA SER A 325 23.29 -14.71 22.50
C SER A 325 23.80 -16.12 22.22
N HIS A 326 22.96 -17.00 21.65
CA HIS A 326 23.33 -18.35 21.23
C HIS A 326 24.06 -18.39 19.88
N LEU A 327 24.15 -17.28 19.14
CA LEU A 327 24.91 -17.24 17.89
C LEU A 327 26.42 -17.31 18.20
N PRO A 328 27.22 -18.07 17.41
CA PRO A 328 28.65 -18.28 17.66
C PRO A 328 29.45 -16.98 17.83
N ILE A 329 29.05 -15.92 17.11
CA ILE A 329 29.71 -14.63 17.15
C ILE A 329 29.69 -13.96 18.53
N TRP A 330 28.59 -14.14 19.27
CA TRP A 330 28.47 -13.60 20.63
C TRP A 330 29.28 -14.40 21.63
N LYS A 331 29.47 -15.70 21.36
CA LYS A 331 30.34 -16.57 22.15
C LYS A 331 31.81 -16.20 21.94
N GLU A 332 32.24 -16.02 20.69
CA GLU A 332 33.60 -15.59 20.34
C GLU A 332 33.92 -14.21 20.90
N GLU A 333 32.99 -13.25 20.84
CA GLU A 333 33.22 -11.90 21.34
C GLU A 333 33.21 -11.82 22.88
N ALA A 334 32.40 -12.65 23.54
CA ALA A 334 32.44 -12.84 24.98
C ALA A 334 33.77 -13.46 25.43
N GLU A 335 34.26 -14.47 24.70
CA GLU A 335 35.57 -15.10 24.96
C GLU A 335 36.73 -14.11 24.75
N LYS A 336 36.71 -13.28 23.70
CA LYS A 336 37.70 -12.21 23.49
C LYS A 336 37.69 -11.16 24.61
N SER A 337 36.53 -10.91 25.19
CA SER A 337 36.36 -9.98 26.32
C SER A 337 36.69 -10.62 27.69
N GLY A 338 37.19 -11.87 27.69
CA GLY A 338 37.60 -12.59 28.90
C GLY A 338 36.43 -13.20 29.69
N ILE A 339 35.22 -13.25 29.13
CA ILE A 339 34.05 -13.82 29.78
C ILE A 339 33.99 -15.32 29.45
N THR A 340 34.33 -16.17 30.43
CA THR A 340 34.29 -17.63 30.26
C THR A 340 32.85 -18.13 30.32
N THR A 341 32.38 -18.78 29.25
CA THR A 341 30.95 -19.13 29.05
C THR A 341 30.49 -20.40 29.78
N ASN A 342 31.28 -20.95 30.71
CA ASN A 342 31.07 -22.31 31.21
C ASN A 342 30.26 -22.47 32.50
N THR A 343 29.85 -21.39 33.19
CA THR A 343 28.88 -21.49 34.30
C THR A 343 28.15 -20.18 34.51
N SER A 344 26.83 -20.17 34.29
CA SER A 344 25.85 -19.13 34.68
C SER A 344 26.40 -17.69 34.69
N THR A 345 26.76 -17.18 33.51
CA THR A 345 27.16 -15.79 33.31
C THR A 345 26.03 -14.87 33.78
N THR A 346 26.32 -13.97 34.72
CA THR A 346 25.32 -13.09 35.34
C THR A 346 25.02 -11.89 34.44
N GLU A 347 23.80 -11.34 34.52
CA GLU A 347 23.33 -10.21 33.68
C GLU A 347 24.26 -8.98 33.71
N SER A 348 25.00 -8.81 34.82
CA SER A 348 26.00 -7.76 35.03
C SER A 348 27.21 -7.90 34.10
N GLU A 349 27.62 -9.13 33.78
CA GLU A 349 28.82 -9.41 32.96
C GLU A 349 28.61 -9.05 31.49
N PHE A 350 27.38 -9.22 30.96
CA PHE A 350 27.02 -8.77 29.61
C PHE A 350 26.97 -7.24 29.48
N SER A 351 26.74 -6.51 30.58
CA SER A 351 26.75 -5.05 30.56
C SER A 351 28.16 -4.47 30.51
N ASN A 352 29.18 -5.26 30.89
CA ASN A 352 30.58 -4.85 30.79
C ASN A 352 31.15 -4.95 29.37
N LEU A 353 30.54 -5.74 28.46
CA LEU A 353 30.90 -5.79 27.03
C LEU A 353 30.71 -4.44 26.30
N PHE A 354 29.92 -3.52 26.86
CA PHE A 354 29.58 -2.24 26.23
C PHE A 354 30.26 -1.02 26.87
N LYS A 355 31.06 -1.20 27.92
CA LYS A 355 31.87 -0.12 28.53
C LYS A 355 33.23 -0.07 27.86
N ARG A 356 33.47 0.93 27.01
CA ARG A 356 34.76 1.14 26.32
C ARG A 356 35.90 1.40 27.32
N LYS A 357 37.02 0.70 27.14
CA LYS A 357 38.37 1.21 27.46
C LYS A 357 38.67 2.34 26.47
N SER A 358 38.90 3.54 26.96
CA SER A 358 39.55 4.60 26.19
C SER A 358 41.01 4.68 26.61
N ASP A 359 41.87 4.74 25.60
CA ASP A 359 43.26 5.15 25.61
C ASP A 359 44.29 4.13 26.11
N GLU A 360 44.86 3.37 25.16
CA GLU A 360 46.28 3.00 25.17
C GLU A 360 46.74 2.62 23.74
N ASP A 361 47.73 3.40 23.28
CA ASP A 361 48.75 3.28 22.23
C ASP A 361 48.81 2.06 21.27
N ILE A 362 49.30 2.32 20.05
CA ILE A 362 50.60 1.83 19.51
C ILE A 362 50.63 1.93 17.96
N SER A 363 51.57 2.77 17.52
CA SER A 363 52.45 2.78 16.33
C SER A 363 52.30 1.77 15.17
N GLU A 364 52.51 2.33 13.97
CA GLU A 364 53.35 1.87 12.84
C GLU A 364 53.55 0.37 12.59
N SER A 365 53.20 -0.07 11.38
CA SER A 365 54.14 -0.76 10.47
C SER A 365 53.61 -0.77 9.05
N GLU A 366 54.45 -0.31 8.12
CA GLU A 366 54.39 -0.59 6.69
C GLU A 366 54.96 -1.99 6.43
N ASP A 367 54.37 -2.75 5.50
CA ASP A 367 55.09 -3.50 4.46
C ASP A 367 54.13 -4.27 3.52
N GLY A 368 54.27 -4.01 2.22
CA GLY A 368 54.64 -5.05 1.24
C GLY A 368 53.58 -5.98 0.58
N ILE A 369 53.53 -5.85 -0.76
CA ILE A 369 53.57 -6.93 -1.78
C ILE A 369 52.27 -7.30 -2.55
N GLU A 370 52.31 -6.89 -3.83
CA GLU A 370 51.92 -7.52 -5.12
C GLU A 370 50.80 -8.58 -5.21
N VAL A 371 49.86 -8.37 -6.16
CA VAL A 371 49.49 -9.39 -7.17
C VAL A 371 49.06 -8.71 -8.49
N ALA A 372 49.58 -9.25 -9.59
CA ALA A 372 49.40 -8.87 -10.98
C ALA A 372 48.15 -9.49 -11.66
N GLU A 373 47.76 -8.82 -12.75
CA GLU A 373 47.32 -9.34 -14.06
C GLU A 373 46.11 -10.29 -14.23
N ASN A 374 45.06 -9.71 -14.83
CA ASN A 374 44.52 -9.99 -16.17
C ASN A 374 44.53 -11.43 -16.71
N HIS A 375 43.36 -11.90 -17.15
CA HIS A 375 43.25 -12.49 -18.49
C HIS A 375 41.80 -12.43 -19.04
N GLU A 376 41.67 -11.81 -20.21
CA GLU A 376 40.55 -11.93 -21.14
C GLU A 376 40.52 -13.32 -21.80
N THR A 377 39.34 -13.77 -22.25
CA THR A 377 39.18 -14.53 -23.51
C THR A 377 37.70 -14.69 -23.93
N SER A 378 37.25 -13.76 -24.78
CA SER A 378 36.75 -13.97 -26.15
C SER A 378 36.10 -15.29 -26.65
N ILE A 379 34.93 -15.10 -27.28
CA ILE A 379 34.40 -15.66 -28.56
C ILE A 379 33.79 -17.07 -28.57
N SER A 380 32.52 -17.19 -29.00
CA SER A 380 32.11 -17.84 -30.27
C SER A 380 30.59 -18.00 -30.43
N SER A 381 30.10 -17.53 -31.58
CA SER A 381 28.76 -17.70 -32.15
C SER A 381 28.59 -19.07 -32.80
N SER A 382 27.35 -19.56 -32.94
CA SER A 382 26.93 -20.47 -34.02
C SER A 382 25.40 -20.46 -34.21
N ASN A 383 24.99 -20.18 -35.45
CA ASN A 383 23.64 -20.30 -35.98
C ASN A 383 23.31 -21.77 -36.27
N ASN A 384 22.02 -22.10 -36.42
CA ASN A 384 21.57 -22.97 -37.53
C ASN A 384 20.06 -22.85 -37.80
N THR A 385 19.77 -22.69 -39.08
CA THR A 385 18.47 -22.59 -39.74
C THR A 385 18.28 -23.88 -40.54
N SER A 386 17.10 -24.51 -40.50
CA SER A 386 16.77 -25.61 -41.42
C SER A 386 15.31 -25.56 -41.82
N SER A 387 15.10 -25.36 -43.11
CA SER A 387 13.84 -25.38 -43.85
C SER A 387 13.48 -26.82 -44.23
N GLY A 388 12.18 -27.09 -44.42
CA GLY A 388 11.68 -28.33 -44.99
C GLY A 388 10.26 -28.13 -45.52
N GLU A 389 10.15 -27.92 -46.82
CA GLU A 389 8.91 -27.92 -47.61
C GLU A 389 8.41 -29.36 -47.83
N GLY A 390 7.09 -29.49 -47.97
CA GLY A 390 6.44 -30.76 -48.30
C GLY A 390 4.97 -30.54 -48.62
N ASP A 391 4.68 -30.30 -49.90
CA ASP A 391 3.34 -30.24 -50.47
C ASP A 391 2.68 -31.62 -50.48
N ASN A 392 1.40 -31.71 -50.07
CA ASN A 392 0.49 -32.70 -50.61
C ASN A 392 -0.97 -32.27 -50.47
N GLU A 393 -1.61 -32.11 -51.64
CA GLU A 393 -2.94 -31.57 -51.86
C GLU A 393 -3.89 -32.74 -52.18
N GLN A 394 -4.85 -33.03 -51.29
CA GLN A 394 -6.01 -33.87 -51.63
C GLN A 394 -7.30 -33.27 -51.05
N ASN A 395 -8.14 -32.83 -51.99
CA ASN A 395 -9.47 -32.27 -51.81
C ASN A 395 -10.46 -33.28 -51.21
N SER A 396 -11.04 -32.92 -50.08
CA SER A 396 -12.36 -33.39 -49.63
C SER A 396 -13.01 -32.24 -48.88
N GLU A 397 -14.10 -31.68 -49.43
CA GLU A 397 -14.89 -30.61 -48.82
C GLU A 397 -15.38 -31.04 -47.43
N PRO A 398 -14.90 -30.41 -46.34
CA PRO A 398 -15.41 -30.69 -45.01
C PRO A 398 -16.58 -29.76 -44.72
N ASN A 399 -17.59 -30.31 -44.04
CA ASN A 399 -18.58 -29.56 -43.28
C ASN A 399 -17.93 -28.31 -42.68
N SER A 400 -18.48 -27.12 -42.98
CA SER A 400 -17.95 -25.86 -42.46
C SER A 400 -18.09 -25.85 -40.94
N GLU A 401 -17.12 -26.43 -40.25
CA GLU A 401 -16.96 -26.37 -38.81
C GLU A 401 -16.93 -24.89 -38.45
N SER A 402 -17.95 -24.47 -37.70
CA SER A 402 -18.11 -23.10 -37.26
C SER A 402 -16.79 -22.65 -36.63
N ASN A 403 -16.11 -21.69 -37.25
CA ASN A 403 -14.85 -21.15 -36.75
C ASN A 403 -14.99 -20.89 -35.23
N PRO A 404 -14.21 -21.57 -34.37
CA PRO A 404 -14.37 -21.47 -32.92
C PRO A 404 -14.12 -20.04 -32.41
N TRP A 405 -13.43 -19.20 -33.20
CA TRP A 405 -13.10 -17.82 -32.87
C TRP A 405 -14.19 -16.82 -33.26
N THR A 406 -15.22 -16.72 -32.42
CA THR A 406 -16.18 -15.62 -32.51
C THR A 406 -15.50 -14.26 -32.23
N LYS A 407 -16.04 -13.16 -32.76
CA LYS A 407 -15.53 -11.78 -32.51
C LYS A 407 -15.35 -11.48 -31.02
N LEU A 408 -16.28 -11.97 -30.18
CA LEU A 408 -16.24 -11.81 -28.73
C LEU A 408 -15.06 -12.60 -28.10
N ARG A 409 -14.81 -13.84 -28.56
CA ARG A 409 -13.69 -14.66 -28.09
C ARG A 409 -12.35 -14.07 -28.50
N LEU A 410 -12.25 -13.55 -29.73
CA LEU A 410 -11.05 -12.85 -30.20
C LEU A 410 -10.76 -11.59 -29.36
N PHE A 411 -11.80 -10.83 -29.00
CA PHE A 411 -11.65 -9.69 -28.10
C PHE A 411 -11.18 -10.11 -26.71
N ARG A 412 -11.75 -11.20 -26.17
CA ARG A 412 -11.35 -11.77 -24.90
C ARG A 412 -9.89 -12.23 -24.91
N LEU A 413 -9.44 -12.90 -25.97
CA LEU A 413 -8.03 -13.27 -26.18
C LEU A 413 -7.12 -12.04 -26.14
N LYS A 414 -7.44 -10.99 -26.92
CA LYS A 414 -6.67 -9.74 -26.91
C LYS A 414 -6.58 -9.11 -25.54
N ARG A 415 -7.68 -9.13 -24.78
CA ARG A 415 -7.71 -8.59 -23.42
C ARG A 415 -6.83 -9.41 -22.45
N LEU A 416 -6.96 -10.73 -22.45
CA LEU A 416 -6.21 -11.63 -21.56
C LEU A 416 -4.71 -11.56 -21.84
N VAL A 417 -4.32 -11.59 -23.12
CA VAL A 417 -2.91 -11.47 -23.51
C VAL A 417 -2.32 -10.11 -23.13
N ARG A 418 -3.06 -9.00 -23.34
CA ARG A 418 -2.62 -7.67 -22.89
C ARG A 418 -2.50 -7.56 -21.37
N GLN A 419 -3.41 -8.19 -20.63
CA GLN A 419 -3.36 -8.25 -19.17
C GLN A 419 -2.08 -8.94 -18.70
N GLN A 420 -1.77 -10.11 -19.27
CA GLN A 420 -0.52 -10.85 -19.05
C GLN A 420 0.72 -10.04 -19.46
N GLN A 421 0.71 -9.37 -20.62
CA GLN A 421 1.81 -8.50 -21.08
C GLN A 421 2.07 -7.31 -20.14
N ARG A 422 1.02 -6.73 -19.53
CA ARG A 422 1.19 -5.66 -18.52
C ARG A 422 1.80 -6.18 -17.24
N GLN A 423 1.34 -7.35 -16.76
CA GLN A 423 1.92 -8.01 -15.59
C GLN A 423 3.40 -8.33 -15.82
N ARG A 424 3.77 -8.71 -17.04
CA ARG A 424 5.17 -8.97 -17.41
C ARG A 424 6.10 -7.80 -17.42
N LYS A 425 5.63 -6.60 -17.78
CA LYS A 425 6.50 -5.41 -17.69
C LYS A 425 7.06 -5.25 -16.27
N LEU A 426 6.43 -5.87 -15.28
CA LEU A 426 6.86 -5.91 -13.88
C LEU A 426 7.68 -7.17 -13.53
N THR A 427 7.44 -8.33 -14.17
CA THR A 427 8.00 -9.63 -13.73
C THR A 427 8.97 -10.31 -14.70
N GLY A 428 9.03 -9.90 -15.98
CA GLY A 428 9.94 -10.48 -16.99
C GLY A 428 9.62 -11.91 -17.48
N GLY A 429 8.53 -12.54 -17.03
CA GLY A 429 8.16 -13.92 -17.43
C GLY A 429 7.64 -14.06 -18.88
N THR A 430 7.19 -15.25 -19.31
CA THR A 430 6.53 -15.56 -20.61
C THR A 430 4.98 -15.58 -20.50
N ILE A 431 4.21 -15.72 -21.61
CA ILE A 431 2.72 -15.76 -21.53
C ILE A 431 2.35 -17.12 -21.00
N ASP A 432 1.65 -17.12 -19.87
CA ASP A 432 0.96 -18.30 -19.37
C ASP A 432 -0.26 -18.54 -20.26
N TRP A 433 0.00 -19.18 -21.39
CA TRP A 433 -1.03 -19.57 -22.36
C TRP A 433 -1.99 -20.64 -21.84
N PRO A 434 -1.57 -21.61 -20.99
CA PRO A 434 -2.52 -22.47 -20.28
C PRO A 434 -3.58 -21.66 -19.53
N TRP A 435 -3.17 -20.62 -18.79
CA TRP A 435 -4.09 -19.72 -18.10
C TRP A 435 -5.00 -18.95 -19.08
N VAL A 436 -4.44 -18.46 -20.20
CA VAL A 436 -5.23 -17.75 -21.22
C VAL A 436 -6.30 -18.67 -21.81
N ALA A 437 -5.96 -19.92 -22.16
CA ALA A 437 -6.87 -20.90 -22.73
C ALA A 437 -8.02 -21.25 -21.78
N GLU A 438 -7.71 -21.53 -20.52
CA GLU A 438 -8.71 -21.75 -19.46
C GLU A 438 -9.69 -20.56 -19.36
N HIS A 439 -9.17 -19.34 -19.53
CA HIS A 439 -9.96 -18.12 -19.44
C HIS A 439 -10.68 -17.73 -20.73
N ILE A 440 -10.40 -18.34 -21.88
CA ILE A 440 -11.20 -18.16 -23.11
C ILE A 440 -12.51 -18.95 -23.00
N GLY A 441 -12.41 -20.20 -22.55
CA GLY A 441 -13.52 -21.11 -22.34
C GLY A 441 -13.17 -22.57 -22.67
N PRO A 442 -14.06 -23.51 -22.35
CA PRO A 442 -13.83 -24.92 -22.64
C PRO A 442 -13.69 -25.17 -24.16
N GLY A 443 -12.81 -26.09 -24.53
CA GLY A 443 -12.51 -26.43 -25.92
C GLY A 443 -11.44 -25.55 -26.59
N PHE A 444 -10.73 -24.72 -25.83
CA PHE A 444 -9.54 -24.00 -26.29
C PHE A 444 -8.33 -24.54 -25.55
N ASP A 445 -7.29 -24.89 -26.31
CA ASP A 445 -5.98 -25.22 -25.76
C ASP A 445 -5.01 -24.02 -25.91
N GLU A 446 -3.84 -24.17 -25.31
CA GLU A 446 -2.75 -23.19 -25.41
C GLU A 446 -2.36 -22.93 -26.87
N ASN A 447 -2.24 -23.98 -27.68
CA ASN A 447 -1.78 -23.89 -29.07
C ASN A 447 -2.76 -23.15 -29.97
N MET A 448 -4.07 -23.35 -29.81
CA MET A 448 -5.12 -22.60 -30.49
C MET A 448 -5.05 -21.12 -30.13
N CYS A 449 -4.82 -20.80 -28.85
CA CYS A 449 -4.69 -19.41 -28.41
C CYS A 449 -3.42 -18.75 -28.97
N ILE A 450 -2.29 -19.47 -28.99
CA ILE A 450 -1.03 -19.01 -29.58
C ILE A 450 -1.19 -18.78 -31.08
N SER A 451 -1.68 -19.79 -31.81
CA SER A 451 -1.86 -19.75 -33.25
C SER A 451 -2.82 -18.63 -33.64
N GLN A 452 -3.95 -18.49 -32.94
CA GLN A 452 -4.86 -17.39 -33.18
C GLN A 452 -4.23 -16.05 -32.84
N TRP A 453 -3.46 -15.94 -31.76
CA TRP A 453 -2.78 -14.70 -31.40
C TRP A 453 -1.73 -14.29 -32.44
N GLN A 454 -0.98 -15.24 -32.98
CA GLN A 454 -0.01 -15.02 -34.05
C GLN A 454 -0.69 -14.68 -35.39
N SER A 455 -1.86 -15.24 -35.65
CA SER A 455 -2.67 -14.90 -36.83
C SER A 455 -3.25 -13.48 -36.79
N ILE A 456 -3.36 -12.88 -35.60
CA ILE A 456 -3.74 -11.47 -35.48
C ILE A 456 -2.55 -10.66 -35.99
N PRO A 457 -2.68 -9.94 -37.11
CA PRO A 457 -1.57 -9.18 -37.68
C PRO A 457 -0.98 -8.26 -36.62
N ALA A 458 0.33 -8.41 -36.35
CA ALA A 458 1.05 -7.72 -35.27
C ALA A 458 0.94 -6.19 -35.34
N LYS A 459 0.55 -5.65 -36.50
CA LYS A 459 0.07 -4.28 -36.75
C LYS A 459 -0.58 -4.25 -38.14
N PRO A 460 -1.83 -3.80 -38.32
CA PRO A 460 -2.10 -2.90 -39.43
C PRO A 460 -1.48 -1.54 -39.09
N THR A 461 -0.92 -0.88 -40.10
CA THR A 461 -0.16 0.38 -40.11
C THR A 461 -0.88 1.62 -39.56
N ASN A 462 -1.98 1.45 -38.82
CA ASN A 462 -2.61 2.49 -38.01
C ASN A 462 -2.35 2.14 -36.54
N ALA A 463 -1.37 2.83 -35.93
CA ALA A 463 -1.01 2.66 -34.53
C ALA A 463 -2.26 2.70 -33.63
N LEU A 464 -2.68 1.55 -33.11
CA LEU A 464 -3.66 1.48 -32.05
C LEU A 464 -2.98 2.05 -30.79
N PRO A 465 -3.50 3.14 -30.19
CA PRO A 465 -2.74 3.93 -29.23
C PRO A 465 -2.35 3.07 -28.02
N SER A 466 -1.06 3.09 -27.68
CA SER A 466 -0.55 2.58 -26.40
C SER A 466 -1.12 3.35 -25.21
N GLU A 467 -1.78 4.48 -25.46
CA GLU A 467 -2.47 5.28 -24.48
C GLU A 467 -3.93 4.87 -24.35
N PRO A 468 -4.48 4.86 -23.12
CA PRO A 468 -5.92 4.66 -22.94
C PRO A 468 -6.65 5.73 -23.77
N ARG A 469 -7.33 5.30 -24.84
CA ARG A 469 -8.17 6.15 -25.70
C ARG A 469 -8.90 7.17 -24.82
N GLY A 470 -8.79 8.47 -25.10
CA GLY A 470 -9.55 9.48 -24.36
C GLY A 470 -11.05 9.15 -24.38
N TRP A 471 -11.80 9.57 -23.37
CA TRP A 471 -13.26 9.43 -23.40
C TRP A 471 -13.83 10.41 -24.40
N ASP A 472 -14.38 9.91 -25.49
CA ASP A 472 -15.05 10.76 -26.49
C ASP A 472 -16.53 10.94 -26.18
N VAL A 473 -17.19 11.80 -26.97
CA VAL A 473 -18.61 12.12 -26.78
C VAL A 473 -19.50 10.89 -26.96
N SER A 474 -19.10 9.94 -27.81
CA SER A 474 -19.84 8.69 -28.05
C SER A 474 -19.78 7.79 -26.81
N ASP A 475 -18.61 7.63 -26.20
CA ASP A 475 -18.42 6.85 -24.98
C ASP A 475 -19.24 7.42 -23.82
N ILE A 476 -19.31 8.75 -23.73
CA ILE A 476 -20.08 9.46 -22.71
C ILE A 476 -21.59 9.26 -22.91
N LYS A 477 -22.06 9.32 -24.16
CA LYS A 477 -23.45 9.03 -24.50
C LYS A 477 -23.81 7.59 -24.16
N ALA A 478 -22.98 6.62 -24.57
CA ALA A 478 -23.15 5.20 -24.26
C ALA A 478 -23.09 4.92 -22.75
N LEU A 479 -22.25 5.64 -22.00
CA LEU A 479 -22.23 5.59 -20.54
C LEU A 479 -23.55 6.07 -19.93
N GLY A 480 -24.09 7.17 -20.43
CA GLY A 480 -25.40 7.68 -20.01
C GLY A 480 -26.53 6.68 -20.27
N GLU A 481 -26.60 6.13 -21.48
CA GLU A 481 -27.55 5.08 -21.85
C GLU A 481 -27.41 3.85 -20.94
N GLY A 482 -26.16 3.44 -20.67
CA GLY A 482 -25.86 2.31 -19.80
C GLY A 482 -26.31 2.51 -18.36
N ILE A 483 -26.15 3.72 -17.82
CA ILE A 483 -26.61 4.05 -16.47
C ILE A 483 -28.15 4.05 -16.41
N SER A 484 -28.81 4.53 -17.46
CA SER A 484 -30.28 4.50 -17.56
C SER A 484 -30.83 3.07 -17.53
N VAL A 485 -30.21 2.16 -18.29
CA VAL A 485 -30.68 0.79 -18.46
C VAL A 485 -30.24 -0.13 -17.33
N TYR A 486 -28.96 -0.05 -16.92
CA TYR A 486 -28.32 -1.01 -16.01
C TYR A 486 -27.99 -0.44 -14.62
N GLY A 487 -28.23 0.85 -14.38
CA GLY A 487 -27.92 1.51 -13.11
C GLY A 487 -26.41 1.51 -12.81
N LYS A 488 -26.03 1.12 -11.58
CA LYS A 488 -24.61 1.01 -11.15
C LYS A 488 -23.95 -0.32 -11.52
N SER A 489 -24.54 -1.11 -12.42
CA SER A 489 -23.96 -2.37 -12.86
C SER A 489 -22.88 -2.14 -13.92
N TRP A 490 -21.69 -1.71 -13.47
CA TRP A 490 -20.55 -1.38 -14.34
C TRP A 490 -20.14 -2.54 -15.25
N VAL A 491 -20.30 -3.77 -14.78
CA VAL A 491 -20.01 -4.98 -15.55
C VAL A 491 -20.96 -5.11 -16.73
N LEU A 492 -22.26 -4.82 -16.55
CA LEU A 492 -23.23 -4.87 -17.65
C LEU A 492 -23.05 -3.71 -18.63
N ILE A 493 -22.76 -2.50 -18.12
CA ILE A 493 -22.43 -1.34 -18.96
C ILE A 493 -21.19 -1.62 -19.81
N GLN A 494 -20.12 -2.11 -19.18
CA GLN A 494 -18.92 -2.53 -19.89
C GLN A 494 -19.26 -3.58 -20.95
N ARG A 495 -19.96 -4.65 -20.58
CA ARG A 495 -20.19 -5.78 -21.47
C ARG A 495 -21.00 -5.40 -22.71
N HIS A 496 -22.00 -4.53 -22.56
CA HIS A 496 -23.00 -4.28 -23.60
C HIS A 496 -22.76 -2.98 -24.37
N LEU A 497 -22.18 -1.95 -23.75
CA LEU A 497 -22.09 -0.61 -24.34
C LEU A 497 -20.66 -0.11 -24.46
N LEU A 498 -19.77 -0.50 -23.54
CA LEU A 498 -18.39 -0.02 -23.48
C LEU A 498 -17.39 -1.18 -23.36
N PRO A 499 -17.35 -2.14 -24.30
CA PRO A 499 -16.53 -3.35 -24.18
C PRO A 499 -15.03 -3.04 -24.11
N ASP A 500 -14.61 -1.92 -24.70
CA ASP A 500 -13.24 -1.43 -24.73
C ASP A 500 -12.79 -0.74 -23.44
N ARG A 501 -13.74 -0.38 -22.57
CA ARG A 501 -13.45 0.29 -21.29
C ARG A 501 -13.40 -0.74 -20.16
N SER A 502 -12.50 -0.57 -19.20
CA SER A 502 -12.58 -1.36 -17.97
C SER A 502 -13.70 -0.85 -17.07
N THR A 503 -14.31 -1.71 -16.25
CA THR A 503 -15.26 -1.29 -15.20
C THR A 503 -14.69 -0.19 -14.30
N ASP A 504 -13.39 -0.24 -14.04
CA ASP A 504 -12.72 0.75 -13.21
C ASP A 504 -12.57 2.11 -13.92
N SER A 505 -12.27 2.10 -15.21
CA SER A 505 -12.26 3.31 -16.04
C SER A 505 -13.65 3.95 -16.11
N ILE A 506 -14.70 3.13 -16.26
CA ILE A 506 -16.10 3.58 -16.25
C ILE A 506 -16.43 4.24 -14.91
N ARG A 507 -16.12 3.58 -13.79
CA ARG A 507 -16.35 4.13 -12.44
C ARG A 507 -15.63 5.46 -12.23
N ARG A 508 -14.32 5.50 -12.51
CA ARG A 508 -13.52 6.72 -12.39
C ARG A 508 -14.08 7.85 -13.24
N LYS A 509 -14.51 7.57 -14.48
CA LYS A 509 -15.08 8.60 -15.34
C LYS A 509 -16.37 9.18 -14.78
N VAL A 510 -17.27 8.34 -14.28
CA VAL A 510 -18.50 8.81 -13.61
C VAL A 510 -18.15 9.67 -12.40
N THR A 511 -17.24 9.23 -11.54
CA THR A 511 -16.79 10.00 -10.37
C THR A 511 -16.21 11.36 -10.78
N ASN A 512 -15.37 11.39 -11.83
CA ASN A 512 -14.77 12.63 -12.31
C ASN A 512 -15.81 13.60 -12.90
N ILE A 513 -16.83 13.09 -13.60
CA ILE A 513 -17.92 13.93 -14.13
C ILE A 513 -18.73 14.54 -12.98
N ILE A 514 -19.01 13.77 -11.93
CA ILE A 514 -19.73 14.25 -10.73
C ILE A 514 -18.87 15.26 -9.96
N GLY A 515 -17.60 14.96 -9.71
CA GLY A 515 -16.70 15.89 -9.02
C GLY A 515 -16.52 17.20 -9.78
N LYS A 516 -16.42 17.15 -11.12
CA LYS A 516 -16.34 18.36 -11.96
C LYS A 516 -17.63 19.17 -11.90
N ARG A 517 -18.81 18.54 -11.82
CA ARG A 517 -20.08 19.23 -11.59
C ARG A 517 -20.07 19.99 -10.27
N ASP A 518 -19.63 19.34 -9.20
CA ASP A 518 -19.64 19.95 -7.87
C ASP A 518 -18.71 21.17 -7.83
N HIS A 519 -17.54 21.08 -8.46
CA HIS A 519 -16.64 22.23 -8.62
C HIS A 519 -17.25 23.35 -9.49
N LEU A 520 -18.00 23.02 -10.55
CA LEU A 520 -18.68 24.03 -11.37
C LEU A 520 -19.76 24.77 -10.56
N VAL A 521 -20.48 24.06 -9.69
CA VAL A 521 -21.48 24.65 -8.79
C VAL A 521 -20.82 25.65 -7.83
N GLU A 522 -19.71 25.28 -7.19
CA GLU A 522 -19.00 26.21 -6.29
C GLU A 522 -18.46 27.43 -7.04
N ASN A 523 -17.82 27.24 -8.20
CA ASN A 523 -17.34 28.36 -9.01
C ASN A 523 -18.48 29.28 -9.49
N ALA A 524 -19.65 28.72 -9.81
CA ALA A 524 -20.83 29.51 -10.19
C ALA A 524 -21.37 30.32 -9.01
N LYS A 525 -21.35 29.77 -7.79
CA LYS A 525 -21.73 30.49 -6.57
C LYS A 525 -20.77 31.64 -6.28
N GLU A 526 -19.47 31.41 -6.38
CA GLU A 526 -18.45 32.47 -6.21
C GLU A 526 -18.67 33.62 -7.19
N LYS A 527 -18.93 33.31 -8.47
CA LYS A 527 -19.24 34.33 -9.50
C LYS A 527 -20.53 35.08 -9.21
N ALA A 528 -21.59 34.38 -8.80
CA ALA A 528 -22.85 35.01 -8.42
C ALA A 528 -22.68 35.91 -7.20
N GLN A 529 -21.84 35.54 -6.23
CA GLN A 529 -21.53 36.35 -5.06
C GLN A 529 -20.80 37.64 -5.43
N VAL A 530 -19.79 37.57 -6.31
CA VAL A 530 -19.07 38.76 -6.81
C VAL A 530 -20.02 39.70 -7.58
N MET A 531 -20.94 39.16 -8.38
CA MET A 531 -21.93 39.98 -9.08
C MET A 531 -22.96 40.61 -8.14
N ASN A 532 -23.43 39.88 -7.12
CA ASN A 532 -24.38 40.42 -6.15
C ASN A 532 -23.78 41.56 -5.32
N ASN A 533 -22.49 41.50 -5.00
CA ASN A 533 -21.78 42.61 -4.34
C ASN A 533 -21.76 43.90 -5.19
N SER A 534 -21.93 43.77 -6.51
CA SER A 534 -21.96 44.91 -7.44
C SER A 534 -23.37 45.38 -7.78
N ASN A 535 -24.40 44.54 -7.58
CA ASN A 535 -25.79 44.82 -7.90
C ASN A 535 -26.69 44.16 -6.85
N SER A 536 -27.22 44.93 -5.88
CA SER A 536 -27.92 44.37 -4.72
C SER A 536 -29.33 43.83 -5.00
N ASP A 537 -29.79 43.81 -6.25
CA ASP A 537 -31.17 43.47 -6.63
C ASP A 537 -31.26 42.20 -7.50
N VAL A 538 -30.17 41.44 -7.65
CA VAL A 538 -30.16 40.22 -8.47
C VAL A 538 -30.19 38.97 -7.60
N ASP A 539 -31.15 38.07 -7.84
CA ASP A 539 -31.23 36.78 -7.18
C ASP A 539 -30.01 35.90 -7.51
N GLN A 540 -29.23 35.57 -6.48
CA GLN A 540 -28.03 34.75 -6.59
C GLN A 540 -28.34 33.35 -7.12
N GLU A 541 -29.48 32.76 -6.77
CA GLU A 541 -29.82 31.40 -7.23
C GLU A 541 -30.08 31.36 -8.73
N GLU A 542 -30.75 32.39 -9.27
CA GLU A 542 -31.04 32.50 -10.70
C GLU A 542 -29.75 32.72 -11.51
N LEU A 543 -28.81 33.52 -11.00
CA LEU A 543 -27.49 33.69 -11.60
C LEU A 543 -26.68 32.39 -11.63
N VAL A 544 -26.63 31.67 -10.50
CA VAL A 544 -25.95 30.37 -10.43
C VAL A 544 -26.55 29.40 -11.45
N LYS A 545 -27.88 29.33 -11.53
CA LYS A 545 -28.58 28.49 -12.50
C LYS A 545 -28.23 28.87 -13.94
N LEU A 546 -28.21 30.17 -14.27
CA LEU A 546 -27.83 30.68 -15.59
C LEU A 546 -26.38 30.34 -15.97
N PHE A 547 -25.44 30.39 -15.02
CA PHE A 547 -24.06 29.98 -15.28
C PHE A 547 -23.94 28.49 -15.54
N LEU A 548 -24.67 27.68 -14.77
CA LEU A 548 -24.59 26.23 -14.84
C LEU A 548 -25.31 25.64 -16.06
N GLU A 549 -26.44 26.22 -16.49
CA GLU A 549 -27.17 25.76 -17.68
C GLU A 549 -26.37 25.90 -18.98
N LYS A 550 -25.38 26.81 -19.03
CA LYS A 550 -24.50 27.00 -20.17
C LYS A 550 -23.35 26.00 -20.23
N ASP A 551 -22.98 25.34 -19.14
CA ASP A 551 -21.84 24.41 -19.12
C ASP A 551 -22.29 22.97 -19.53
N PRO A 552 -21.78 22.43 -20.66
CA PRO A 552 -22.18 21.11 -21.13
C PRO A 552 -21.79 19.97 -20.18
N THR A 553 -20.72 20.15 -19.38
CA THR A 553 -20.31 19.18 -18.36
C THR A 553 -21.33 19.10 -17.23
N TYR A 554 -21.82 20.26 -16.78
CA TYR A 554 -22.83 20.33 -15.73
C TYR A 554 -24.14 19.67 -16.18
N VAL A 555 -24.60 20.00 -17.39
CA VAL A 555 -25.82 19.40 -17.99
C VAL A 555 -25.69 17.88 -18.07
N LEU A 556 -24.55 17.38 -18.55
CA LEU A 556 -24.28 15.94 -18.60
C LEU A 556 -24.29 15.30 -17.21
N ALA A 557 -23.61 15.90 -16.23
CA ALA A 557 -23.53 15.36 -14.87
C ALA A 557 -24.90 15.34 -14.17
N ASN A 558 -25.72 16.38 -14.37
CA ASN A 558 -27.08 16.41 -13.87
C ASN A 558 -27.95 15.35 -14.54
N HIS A 559 -27.83 15.17 -15.85
CA HIS A 559 -28.51 14.10 -16.57
C HIS A 559 -28.13 12.71 -16.03
N LEU A 560 -26.83 12.45 -15.78
CA LEU A 560 -26.35 11.21 -15.16
C LEU A 560 -26.95 11.00 -13.77
N THR A 561 -26.94 12.03 -12.91
CA THR A 561 -27.52 11.99 -11.56
C THR A 561 -29.03 11.72 -11.61
N ALA A 562 -29.76 12.39 -12.49
CA ALA A 562 -31.20 12.18 -12.65
C ALA A 562 -31.52 10.74 -13.10
N MET A 563 -30.72 10.17 -14.01
CA MET A 563 -30.86 8.76 -14.40
C MET A 563 -30.60 7.81 -13.23
N TYR A 564 -29.62 8.10 -12.37
CA TYR A 564 -29.38 7.31 -11.15
C TYR A 564 -30.58 7.33 -10.22
N GLU A 565 -31.13 8.51 -9.95
CA GLU A 565 -32.30 8.63 -9.08
C GLU A 565 -33.51 7.89 -9.64
N LYS A 566 -33.76 8.00 -10.95
CA LYS A 566 -34.85 7.28 -11.63
C LYS A 566 -34.67 5.76 -11.51
N PHE A 567 -33.45 5.26 -11.68
CA PHE A 567 -33.13 3.85 -11.50
C PHE A 567 -33.34 3.39 -10.05
N GLN A 568 -32.93 4.19 -9.06
CA GLN A 568 -33.16 3.85 -7.65
C GLN A 568 -34.64 3.87 -7.28
N LYS A 569 -35.40 4.85 -7.76
CA LYS A 569 -36.86 4.95 -7.56
C LYS A 569 -37.59 3.74 -8.14
N SER A 570 -37.24 3.31 -9.36
CA SER A 570 -37.84 2.11 -9.99
C SER A 570 -37.45 0.81 -9.29
N GLY A 571 -36.18 0.66 -8.89
CA GLY A 571 -35.73 -0.51 -8.10
C GLY A 571 -36.44 -0.63 -6.75
N ASN A 572 -36.70 0.48 -6.08
CA ASN A 572 -37.44 0.51 -4.82
C ASN A 572 -38.94 0.20 -5.01
N ALA A 573 -39.55 0.65 -6.11
CA ALA A 573 -40.93 0.29 -6.45
C ALA A 573 -41.07 -1.21 -6.70
N GLY A 574 -40.14 -1.83 -7.43
CA GLY A 574 -40.13 -3.28 -7.67
C GLY A 574 -39.95 -4.09 -6.39
N LYS A 575 -39.09 -3.65 -5.47
CA LYS A 575 -38.94 -4.28 -4.13
C LYS A 575 -40.22 -4.16 -3.31
N LYS A 576 -40.88 -2.99 -3.29
CA LYS A 576 -42.16 -2.80 -2.59
C LYS A 576 -43.25 -3.73 -3.15
N TYR A 577 -43.34 -3.86 -4.46
CA TYR A 577 -44.29 -4.76 -5.11
C TYR A 577 -44.04 -6.24 -4.75
N ARG A 578 -42.79 -6.71 -4.82
CA ARG A 578 -42.43 -8.08 -4.42
C ARG A 578 -42.72 -8.35 -2.93
N SER A 579 -42.42 -7.40 -2.06
CA SER A 579 -42.73 -7.51 -0.63
C SER A 579 -44.24 -7.49 -0.33
N LYS A 580 -45.04 -6.77 -1.13
CA LYS A 580 -46.50 -6.77 -1.01
C LYS A 580 -47.08 -8.11 -1.48
N LYS A 581 -46.64 -8.61 -2.64
CA LYS A 581 -47.05 -9.91 -3.17
C LYS A 581 -46.71 -11.06 -2.22
N LYS A 582 -45.51 -11.07 -1.63
CA LYS A 582 -45.10 -12.07 -0.62
C LYS A 582 -45.85 -11.97 0.73
N LYS A 583 -46.62 -10.90 0.96
CA LYS A 583 -47.51 -10.78 2.13
C LYS A 583 -48.94 -11.18 1.81
N GLU A 584 -49.31 -11.15 0.54
CA GLU A 584 -50.62 -11.57 0.04
C GLU A 584 -50.66 -13.08 -0.25
N GLU A 585 -49.50 -13.66 -0.61
CA GLU A 585 -49.20 -15.10 -0.57
C GLU A 585 -48.86 -15.54 0.87
#